data_AF-A0AAX7URV9-F1
#
_entry.id   AF-A0AAX7URV9-F1
#
_cell.length_a   1.000
_cell.length_b   1.000
_cell.length_c   1.000
_cell.angle_alpha   90.00
_cell.angle_beta   90.00
_cell.angle_gamma   90.00
#
_symmetry.space_group_name_H-M   'P 1'
#
loop_
_entity.id
_entity.type
_entity.pdbx_description
1 polymer ?
#
loop_
_entity_poly.entity_id
_entity_poly.type
_entity_poly.pdbx_seq_one_letter_code
_entity_poly.pdbx_strand_id
1 'polypeptide(L)'
;PRLCQLDIKQGADRDETPPRTPTGNAPSSESDIEVSSPSNDLEDERLAKELSLKEAAAHDLSHRPKRRRFHESYNFNMKCPTPGCNSLGHLTGRHERHFSISGCPLYHNLSADECKVHASTRDKQAEERTLSHRQDENRHSTRNQAPTERQLRYKEKVTELRRKRNTGLNKEQKEKYMDHRQSHGTSREPLLENITSDYDLELFRKAQARASDDLEKLRLAGQVSEGSNMIKTIVFGRYELDTWYHSPYPEEYARLGRLYMCEFCLKYMKSQTILRRHMAKCVWKHPPGDEIYRKGNISVFEVDGKKNKIYCQNLCLLAKLFLDHKTLYYDVEPFLFYVMTEADNTGCHLVGYFSKEKNSFLNYNVSCILTMPQYMRQGYGKMLIDFSYLLSKVEEKVGSPERPLSDLGLISYRSYWKEVLLRYLNNFQGKEISIKEISQETAVNPVDIVSTLQSLQMLKYWKGKHLVLKRQDLIDDWKAKETKRGNSKTIDPTALKWTPPKGT
;
A
#
# COMPACT_ATOMS: atom_id res chain seq x y z
N PRO A 1 -6.90 -56.14 -30.52
CA PRO A 1 -5.64 -56.87 -30.19
C PRO A 1 -5.14 -56.47 -28.79
N ARG A 2 -4.99 -57.43 -27.85
CA ARG A 2 -4.50 -57.26 -26.46
C ARG A 2 -5.19 -56.12 -25.67
N LEU A 3 -6.25 -56.33 -24.87
CA LEU A 3 -6.70 -57.51 -24.13
C LEU A 3 -5.74 -57.95 -23.01
N CYS A 4 -6.13 -57.69 -21.76
CA CYS A 4 -5.90 -58.56 -20.60
C CYS A 4 -6.86 -58.17 -19.45
N GLN A 5 -7.38 -59.15 -18.72
CA GLN A 5 -8.29 -59.00 -17.58
C GLN A 5 -7.77 -59.83 -16.38
N LEU A 6 -8.12 -59.36 -15.18
CA LEU A 6 -8.53 -60.11 -13.97
C LEU A 6 -7.74 -61.33 -13.45
N ASP A 7 -7.36 -61.28 -12.18
CA ASP A 7 -7.77 -62.16 -11.06
C ASP A 7 -7.02 -61.68 -9.78
N ILE A 8 -7.55 -61.50 -8.56
CA ILE A 8 -8.65 -62.07 -7.73
C ILE A 8 -8.25 -63.31 -6.92
N LYS A 9 -7.86 -63.07 -5.65
CA LYS A 9 -8.14 -63.83 -4.40
C LYS A 9 -7.49 -63.05 -3.22
N GLN A 10 -8.25 -62.43 -2.32
CA GLN A 10 -9.02 -62.96 -1.18
C GLN A 10 -8.19 -63.32 0.07
N GLY A 11 -8.51 -62.65 1.19
CA GLY A 11 -8.01 -62.88 2.55
C GLY A 11 -8.53 -61.78 3.50
N ALA A 12 -9.17 -62.17 4.60
CA ALA A 12 -9.81 -61.26 5.58
C ALA A 12 -8.78 -60.70 6.60
N ASP A 13 -9.09 -59.82 7.57
CA ASP A 13 -10.38 -59.37 8.14
C ASP A 13 -10.23 -58.05 8.95
N ARG A 14 -11.36 -57.40 9.31
CA ARG A 14 -11.64 -56.46 10.45
C ARG A 14 -12.41 -55.16 10.12
N ASP A 15 -13.53 -54.98 10.82
CA ASP A 15 -14.29 -53.73 10.99
C ASP A 15 -13.69 -52.79 12.06
N GLU A 16 -13.96 -51.47 11.97
CA GLU A 16 -14.93 -50.76 12.84
C GLU A 16 -14.98 -49.24 12.58
N THR A 17 -15.99 -48.55 13.14
CA THR A 17 -16.33 -47.13 12.87
C THR A 17 -16.05 -46.18 14.04
N PRO A 18 -15.74 -44.89 13.81
CA PRO A 18 -15.50 -43.90 14.88
C PRO A 18 -16.72 -42.99 15.19
N PRO A 19 -17.15 -42.84 16.47
CA PRO A 19 -18.24 -41.94 16.85
C PRO A 19 -17.90 -40.82 17.89
N ARG A 20 -18.35 -39.59 17.57
CA ARG A 20 -18.96 -38.54 18.46
C ARG A 20 -18.20 -37.91 19.66
N THR A 21 -18.54 -36.63 19.89
CA THR A 21 -18.18 -35.71 21.01
C THR A 21 -19.01 -35.92 22.28
N PRO A 22 -18.67 -35.36 23.48
CA PRO A 22 -19.38 -34.14 23.95
C PRO A 22 -18.74 -33.21 25.06
N THR A 23 -19.19 -31.93 25.09
CA THR A 23 -19.54 -31.02 26.26
C THR A 23 -18.60 -30.57 27.40
N GLY A 24 -18.82 -29.32 27.88
CA GLY A 24 -18.51 -28.79 29.23
C GLY A 24 -17.85 -27.38 29.23
N ASN A 25 -18.57 -26.23 29.25
CA ASN A 25 -19.32 -25.51 30.32
C ASN A 25 -18.49 -24.83 31.44
N ALA A 26 -18.89 -23.60 31.82
CA ALA A 26 -18.27 -22.72 32.83
C ALA A 26 -19.14 -22.56 34.10
N PRO A 27 -18.69 -21.79 35.11
CA PRO A 27 -19.59 -20.76 35.71
C PRO A 27 -18.90 -19.43 36.08
N SER A 28 -19.68 -18.49 36.66
CA SER A 28 -19.34 -17.09 36.98
C SER A 28 -20.03 -16.57 38.27
N SER A 29 -19.42 -15.59 38.95
CA SER A 29 -20.00 -14.60 39.91
C SER A 29 -18.85 -13.72 40.46
N GLU A 30 -18.86 -12.38 40.60
CA GLU A 30 -19.79 -11.43 41.29
C GLU A 30 -19.70 -11.59 42.84
N SER A 31 -19.47 -10.58 43.70
CA SER A 31 -19.49 -9.08 43.68
C SER A 31 -18.47 -8.52 44.76
N ASP A 32 -18.34 -7.28 45.27
CA ASP A 32 -18.97 -5.92 45.18
C ASP A 32 -17.99 -4.82 45.74
N ILE A 33 -18.06 -3.50 45.40
CA ILE A 33 -18.57 -2.30 46.16
C ILE A 33 -18.03 -2.08 47.61
N GLU A 34 -17.60 -0.90 48.13
CA GLU A 34 -17.10 0.43 47.62
C GLU A 34 -16.52 1.29 48.82
N VAL A 35 -16.02 2.54 48.59
CA VAL A 35 -15.67 3.64 49.57
C VAL A 35 -14.36 3.45 50.41
N SER A 36 -13.43 4.39 50.68
CA SER A 36 -13.33 5.89 50.67
C SER A 36 -11.89 6.44 50.43
N SER A 37 -11.69 7.77 50.46
CA SER A 37 -10.41 8.53 50.57
C SER A 37 -10.65 9.80 51.43
N PRO A 38 -9.69 10.72 51.72
CA PRO A 38 -8.23 10.77 51.45
C PRO A 38 -7.34 11.17 52.67
N SER A 39 -6.00 11.25 52.49
CA SER A 39 -5.09 12.05 53.35
C SER A 39 -3.81 12.48 52.60
N ASN A 40 -3.12 13.51 53.10
CA ASN A 40 -2.12 14.31 52.36
C ASN A 40 -0.66 13.86 52.62
N ASP A 41 -0.03 13.13 51.69
CA ASP A 41 1.40 12.72 51.78
C ASP A 41 2.19 12.84 50.45
N LEU A 42 1.65 13.52 49.42
CA LEU A 42 2.18 13.43 48.04
C LEU A 42 2.99 14.63 47.51
N GLU A 43 3.19 15.70 48.31
CA GLU A 43 3.95 16.88 47.85
C GLU A 43 5.42 16.87 48.31
N ASP A 44 5.73 16.49 49.55
CA ASP A 44 7.11 16.47 50.07
C ASP A 44 8.03 15.46 49.34
N GLU A 45 7.51 14.28 48.96
CA GLU A 45 8.31 13.25 48.31
C GLU A 45 8.79 13.65 46.90
N ARG A 46 8.16 14.67 46.29
CA ARG A 46 8.60 15.24 45.00
C ARG A 46 9.77 16.21 45.17
N LEU A 47 9.72 17.08 46.17
CA LEU A 47 10.77 18.08 46.41
C LEU A 47 12.12 17.44 46.79
N ALA A 48 12.09 16.39 47.62
CA ALA A 48 13.29 15.63 47.98
C ALA A 48 14.00 15.00 46.76
N LYS A 49 13.25 14.47 45.80
CA LYS A 49 13.79 13.84 44.58
C LYS A 49 14.40 14.86 43.60
N GLU A 50 13.85 16.07 43.49
CA GLU A 50 14.37 17.05 42.53
C GLU A 50 15.69 17.72 43.00
N LEU A 51 15.92 17.83 44.31
CA LEU A 51 17.16 18.33 44.88
C LEU A 51 18.31 17.32 44.73
N SER A 52 18.08 16.05 45.07
CA SER A 52 19.09 14.99 44.95
C SER A 52 19.62 14.80 43.52
N LEU A 53 18.79 15.05 42.50
CA LEU A 53 19.19 14.99 41.09
C LEU A 53 20.06 16.16 40.62
N LYS A 54 20.10 17.29 41.35
CA LYS A 54 20.88 18.49 40.97
C LYS A 54 22.30 18.47 41.51
N GLU A 55 22.54 17.89 42.69
CA GLU A 55 23.87 17.83 43.29
C GLU A 55 24.79 16.81 42.59
N ALA A 56 24.24 15.68 42.12
CA ALA A 56 24.98 14.66 41.38
C ALA A 56 25.57 15.13 40.04
N ALA A 57 25.12 16.27 39.51
CA ALA A 57 25.58 16.82 38.23
C ALA A 57 26.82 17.75 38.34
N ALA A 58 27.27 18.07 39.57
CA ALA A 58 28.22 19.16 39.80
C ALA A 58 29.68 18.74 40.02
N HIS A 59 30.00 17.44 40.19
CA HIS A 59 31.25 17.04 40.84
C HIS A 59 32.01 15.81 40.27
N ASP A 60 32.17 15.70 38.94
CA ASP A 60 33.36 15.06 38.36
C ASP A 60 33.82 15.79 37.07
N LEU A 61 34.89 16.57 37.20
CA LEU A 61 35.58 17.22 36.08
C LEU A 61 37.00 16.67 35.87
N SER A 62 37.25 15.40 36.24
CA SER A 62 38.52 14.76 35.94
C SER A 62 38.46 13.23 35.85
N HIS A 63 38.13 12.68 34.68
CA HIS A 63 38.80 11.51 34.09
C HIS A 63 38.46 11.38 32.59
N ARG A 64 39.40 10.90 31.76
CA ARG A 64 39.25 10.79 30.28
C ARG A 64 39.19 9.31 29.85
N PRO A 65 38.01 8.70 29.61
CA PRO A 65 37.91 7.29 29.25
C PRO A 65 38.44 7.02 27.83
N LYS A 66 39.15 5.89 27.66
CA LYS A 66 39.59 5.41 26.35
C LYS A 66 38.38 4.94 25.52
N ARG A 67 38.41 5.13 24.20
CA ARG A 67 37.36 4.66 23.26
C ARG A 67 37.03 3.18 23.50
N ARG A 68 35.84 2.88 24.03
CA ARG A 68 35.24 1.54 23.90
C ARG A 68 34.74 1.40 22.46
N ARG A 69 35.16 0.36 21.73
CA ARG A 69 34.51 -0.03 20.47
C ARG A 69 33.14 -0.61 20.81
N PHE A 70 32.08 0.00 20.32
CA PHE A 70 30.73 -0.55 20.44
C PHE A 70 30.58 -1.61 19.33
N HIS A 71 30.73 -2.89 19.68
CA HIS A 71 30.70 -3.98 18.70
C HIS A 71 29.24 -4.40 18.44
N GLU A 72 28.53 -3.54 17.72
CA GLU A 72 27.10 -3.69 17.45
C GLU A 72 26.81 -5.00 16.69
N SER A 73 25.72 -5.67 17.06
CA SER A 73 25.41 -7.02 16.62
C SER A 73 24.88 -7.06 15.18
N TYR A 74 25.77 -7.01 14.20
CA TYR A 74 25.43 -7.29 12.80
C TYR A 74 24.76 -8.66 12.68
N ASN A 75 23.56 -8.71 12.10
CA ASN A 75 22.88 -9.97 11.80
C ASN A 75 23.65 -10.69 10.68
N PHE A 76 24.41 -11.74 11.04
CA PHE A 76 25.55 -12.23 10.25
C PHE A 76 25.20 -12.69 8.82
N ASN A 77 23.97 -13.13 8.58
CA ASN A 77 23.51 -13.63 7.29
C ASN A 77 23.21 -12.53 6.24
N MET A 78 23.18 -11.25 6.63
CA MET A 78 22.88 -10.16 5.69
C MET A 78 24.04 -9.90 4.72
N LYS A 79 23.71 -9.74 3.43
CA LYS A 79 24.64 -9.45 2.32
C LYS A 79 24.06 -8.39 1.38
N CYS A 80 24.92 -7.58 0.78
CA CYS A 80 24.54 -6.60 -0.23
C CYS A 80 24.00 -7.29 -1.51
N PRO A 81 22.92 -6.78 -2.15
CA PRO A 81 22.38 -7.34 -3.39
C PRO A 81 23.22 -7.04 -4.64
N THR A 82 24.26 -6.19 -4.55
CA THR A 82 25.16 -5.89 -5.68
C THR A 82 25.97 -7.13 -6.08
N PRO A 83 25.88 -7.62 -7.33
CA PRO A 83 26.65 -8.78 -7.79
C PRO A 83 28.17 -8.62 -7.57
N GLY A 84 28.79 -9.66 -7.01
CA GLY A 84 30.21 -9.67 -6.67
C GLY A 84 30.61 -8.88 -5.41
N CYS A 85 29.64 -8.35 -4.64
CA CYS A 85 29.97 -7.57 -3.44
C CYS A 85 30.20 -8.41 -2.19
N ASN A 86 31.25 -8.07 -1.43
CA ASN A 86 31.59 -8.68 -0.14
C ASN A 86 30.87 -8.05 1.07
N SER A 87 30.03 -7.03 0.87
CA SER A 87 29.31 -6.30 1.92
C SER A 87 30.19 -5.55 2.94
N LEU A 88 31.44 -5.25 2.59
CA LEU A 88 32.39 -4.50 3.44
C LEU A 88 32.46 -3.01 3.08
N GLY A 89 32.75 -2.17 4.08
CA GLY A 89 32.71 -0.71 3.97
C GLY A 89 31.30 -0.17 3.71
N HIS A 90 31.18 1.14 3.49
CA HIS A 90 29.94 1.81 3.12
C HIS A 90 30.26 3.14 2.40
N LEU A 91 29.39 3.63 1.50
CA LEU A 91 29.56 4.88 0.73
C LEU A 91 29.92 6.11 1.59
N THR A 92 29.38 6.17 2.82
CA THR A 92 29.67 7.24 3.78
C THR A 92 31.09 7.22 4.31
N GLY A 93 31.79 6.09 4.19
CA GLY A 93 33.10 5.80 4.79
C GLY A 93 33.08 5.64 6.32
N ARG A 94 31.89 5.61 6.94
CA ARG A 94 31.70 5.59 8.40
C ARG A 94 31.29 4.22 8.97
N HIS A 95 30.68 3.37 8.15
CA HIS A 95 30.17 2.06 8.57
C HIS A 95 31.07 0.93 8.03
N GLU A 96 31.33 -0.09 8.85
CA GLU A 96 32.26 -1.18 8.52
C GLU A 96 31.69 -2.18 7.50
N ARG A 97 30.36 -2.23 7.39
CA ARG A 97 29.59 -3.07 6.45
C ARG A 97 28.46 -2.26 5.81
N HIS A 98 27.90 -2.81 4.74
CA HIS A 98 26.69 -2.29 4.09
C HIS A 98 25.81 -3.44 3.59
N PHE A 99 24.51 -3.17 3.50
CA PHE A 99 23.51 -4.16 3.08
C PHE A 99 22.60 -3.65 1.95
N SER A 100 22.41 -2.33 1.84
CA SER A 100 21.73 -1.71 0.70
C SER A 100 22.65 -1.42 -0.50
N ILE A 101 22.08 -1.39 -1.70
CA ILE A 101 22.78 -0.96 -2.94
C ILE A 101 23.20 0.52 -2.88
N SER A 102 22.43 1.35 -2.18
CA SER A 102 22.76 2.76 -1.88
C SER A 102 24.02 2.91 -1.04
N GLY A 103 24.23 2.01 -0.07
CA GLY A 103 25.41 2.00 0.78
C GLY A 103 26.64 1.35 0.16
N CYS A 104 26.50 0.66 -0.98
CA CYS A 104 27.51 -0.20 -1.56
C CYS A 104 28.62 0.58 -2.28
N PRO A 105 29.89 0.63 -1.80
CA PRO A 105 30.98 1.30 -2.51
C PRO A 105 31.14 0.75 -3.93
N LEU A 106 31.08 -0.59 -4.05
CA LEU A 106 31.24 -1.31 -5.32
C LEU A 106 30.20 -0.90 -6.37
N TYR A 107 28.96 -0.61 -5.96
CA TYR A 107 27.91 -0.13 -6.88
C TYR A 107 28.24 1.25 -7.46
N HIS A 108 28.72 2.18 -6.63
CA HIS A 108 29.11 3.54 -7.04
C HIS A 108 30.52 3.61 -7.65
N ASN A 109 31.09 2.46 -8.01
CA ASN A 109 32.43 2.30 -8.58
C ASN A 109 33.56 2.84 -7.69
N LEU A 110 33.44 2.66 -6.37
CA LEU A 110 34.42 3.04 -5.36
C LEU A 110 34.87 1.84 -4.50
N SER A 111 36.08 1.91 -3.97
CA SER A 111 36.56 1.04 -2.89
C SER A 111 36.05 1.51 -1.52
N ALA A 112 36.15 0.61 -0.53
CA ALA A 112 35.85 0.93 0.86
C ALA A 112 36.80 1.99 1.45
N ASP A 113 38.03 2.10 0.95
CA ASP A 113 39.06 3.00 1.47
C ASP A 113 38.97 4.41 0.87
N GLU A 114 38.66 4.53 -0.43
CA GLU A 114 38.28 5.83 -1.02
C GLU A 114 37.08 6.44 -0.30
N CYS A 115 36.09 5.61 0.08
CA CYS A 115 34.95 6.09 0.87
C CYS A 115 35.37 6.68 2.23
N LYS A 116 36.39 6.12 2.90
CA LYS A 116 36.96 6.64 4.17
C LYS A 116 37.73 7.94 3.96
N VAL A 117 38.50 8.05 2.87
CA VAL A 117 39.21 9.28 2.50
C VAL A 117 38.21 10.41 2.18
N HIS A 118 37.16 10.09 1.43
CA HIS A 118 36.05 11.02 1.18
C HIS A 118 35.30 11.39 2.47
N ALA A 119 35.14 10.48 3.43
CA ALA A 119 34.55 10.79 4.74
C ALA A 119 35.38 11.84 5.50
N SER A 120 36.68 11.57 5.65
CA SER A 120 37.64 12.47 6.31
C SER A 120 37.68 13.86 5.67
N THR A 121 37.50 13.93 4.35
CA THR A 121 37.44 15.19 3.58
C THR A 121 36.11 15.92 3.81
N ARG A 122 34.98 15.22 3.83
CA ARG A 122 33.66 15.78 4.15
C ARG A 122 33.58 16.31 5.58
N ASP A 123 34.25 15.64 6.52
CA ASP A 123 34.25 15.97 7.95
C ASP A 123 35.07 17.24 8.22
N LYS A 124 36.29 17.37 7.68
CA LYS A 124 37.07 18.63 7.70
C LYS A 124 36.27 19.81 7.14
N GLN A 125 35.65 19.63 5.97
CA GLN A 125 34.77 20.65 5.38
C GLN A 125 33.53 20.95 6.24
N ALA A 126 33.10 20.08 7.15
CA ALA A 126 32.00 20.34 8.08
C ALA A 126 32.48 21.11 9.32
N GLU A 127 33.67 20.78 9.84
CA GLU A 127 34.33 21.51 10.92
C GLU A 127 34.62 22.97 10.51
N GLU A 128 35.23 23.19 9.34
CA GLU A 128 35.45 24.53 8.76
C GLU A 128 34.16 25.36 8.67
N ARG A 129 33.05 24.75 8.23
CA ARG A 129 31.74 25.40 8.12
C ARG A 129 31.09 25.65 9.49
N THR A 130 31.37 24.84 10.49
CA THR A 130 30.85 25.01 11.86
C THR A 130 31.63 26.12 12.60
N LEU A 131 32.95 26.13 12.47
CA LEU A 131 33.83 27.17 13.00
C LEU A 131 33.51 28.54 12.39
N SER A 132 33.29 28.59 11.08
CA SER A 132 32.91 29.84 10.39
C SER A 132 31.50 30.33 10.73
N HIS A 133 30.53 29.44 11.02
CA HIS A 133 29.21 29.84 11.49
C HIS A 133 29.28 30.44 12.90
N ARG A 134 30.02 29.82 13.82
CA ARG A 134 30.22 30.30 15.21
C ARG A 134 30.86 31.70 15.29
N GLN A 135 31.56 32.15 14.25
CA GLN A 135 32.08 33.52 14.15
C GLN A 135 31.03 34.55 13.74
N ASP A 136 29.94 34.13 13.08
CA ASP A 136 28.85 34.99 12.59
C ASP A 136 27.65 35.07 13.57
N GLU A 137 27.60 34.26 14.65
CA GLU A 137 26.45 34.15 15.57
C GLU A 137 26.22 35.35 16.50
N ASN A 138 27.11 36.35 16.53
CA ASN A 138 26.90 37.62 17.24
C ASN A 138 25.85 38.56 16.58
N ARG A 139 25.05 38.07 15.61
CA ARG A 139 23.98 38.82 14.94
C ARG A 139 22.59 38.31 15.30
N HIS A 140 21.84 39.14 16.02
CA HIS A 140 20.45 38.85 16.39
C HIS A 140 19.51 38.83 15.16
N SER A 141 18.45 38.02 15.23
CA SER A 141 17.61 37.70 14.07
C SER A 141 16.73 38.87 13.62
N THR A 142 16.84 39.25 12.34
CA THR A 142 15.94 40.20 11.67
C THR A 142 15.65 39.72 10.24
N ARG A 143 14.39 39.81 9.82
CA ARG A 143 13.82 38.99 8.72
C ARG A 143 14.19 39.42 7.28
N ASN A 144 15.20 40.27 7.10
CA ASN A 144 15.72 40.73 5.81
C ASN A 144 17.16 41.25 5.98
N GLN A 145 18.17 40.38 5.89
CA GLN A 145 19.57 40.81 5.73
C GLN A 145 20.00 40.60 4.28
N ALA A 146 20.67 41.60 3.70
CA ALA A 146 21.35 41.45 2.42
C ALA A 146 22.49 40.41 2.55
N PRO A 147 22.82 39.64 1.50
CA PRO A 147 23.89 38.66 1.56
C PRO A 147 25.20 39.30 1.99
N THR A 148 25.91 38.70 2.95
CA THR A 148 27.18 39.25 3.42
C THR A 148 28.22 39.20 2.31
N GLU A 149 29.24 40.06 2.36
CA GLU A 149 30.29 40.08 1.35
C GLU A 149 30.98 38.70 1.20
N ARG A 150 31.12 37.98 2.32
CA ARG A 150 31.57 36.58 2.38
C ARG A 150 30.67 35.65 1.55
N GLN A 151 29.34 35.80 1.67
CA GLN A 151 28.36 35.01 0.90
C GLN A 151 28.34 35.39 -0.59
N LEU A 152 28.54 36.67 -0.93
CA LEU A 152 28.67 37.15 -2.32
C LEU A 152 29.93 36.56 -2.98
N ARG A 153 31.10 36.74 -2.36
CA ARG A 153 32.38 36.15 -2.83
C ARG A 153 32.30 34.62 -2.93
N TYR A 154 31.58 33.94 -2.02
CA TYR A 154 31.34 32.49 -2.12
C TYR A 154 30.42 32.11 -3.29
N LYS A 155 29.33 32.85 -3.50
CA LYS A 155 28.41 32.67 -4.64
C LYS A 155 29.15 32.85 -5.98
N GLU A 156 30.02 33.85 -6.08
CA GLU A 156 30.86 34.09 -7.25
C GLU A 156 31.84 32.94 -7.49
N LYS A 157 32.57 32.50 -6.45
CA LYS A 157 33.47 31.34 -6.52
C LYS A 157 32.73 30.06 -6.96
N VAL A 158 31.54 29.79 -6.44
CA VAL A 158 30.69 28.65 -6.87
C VAL A 158 30.23 28.82 -8.33
N THR A 159 29.92 30.05 -8.76
CA THR A 159 29.52 30.33 -10.15
C THR A 159 30.69 30.12 -11.11
N GLU A 160 31.92 30.51 -10.74
CA GLU A 160 33.12 30.27 -11.53
C GLU A 160 33.45 28.77 -11.62
N LEU A 161 33.38 28.04 -10.50
CA LEU A 161 33.58 26.58 -10.46
C LEU A 161 32.56 25.84 -11.35
N ARG A 162 31.29 26.29 -11.38
CA ARG A 162 30.28 25.75 -12.30
C ARG A 162 30.52 26.13 -13.77
N ARG A 163 31.09 27.31 -14.03
CA ARG A 163 31.47 27.75 -15.38
C ARG A 163 32.65 26.96 -15.94
N LYS A 164 33.50 26.38 -15.09
CA LYS A 164 34.51 25.37 -15.44
C LYS A 164 33.84 24.03 -15.73
N ARG A 165 33.05 23.99 -16.81
CA ARG A 165 32.44 22.76 -17.31
C ARG A 165 33.50 21.95 -18.05
N ASN A 166 33.61 20.68 -17.69
CA ASN A 166 34.47 19.73 -18.40
C ASN A 166 34.15 19.68 -19.90
N THR A 167 35.18 19.60 -20.73
CA THR A 167 35.05 19.39 -22.17
C THR A 167 34.33 18.06 -22.42
N GLY A 168 33.29 18.07 -23.24
CA GLY A 168 32.42 16.89 -23.44
C GLY A 168 33.19 15.66 -23.93
N LEU A 169 32.77 14.49 -23.45
CA LEU A 169 33.46 13.19 -23.58
C LEU A 169 34.19 13.01 -24.92
N ASN A 170 35.48 12.73 -24.86
CA ASN A 170 36.30 12.38 -26.02
C ASN A 170 35.91 10.99 -26.57
N LYS A 171 36.53 10.54 -27.67
CA LYS A 171 36.16 9.26 -28.32
C LYS A 171 36.42 8.06 -27.38
N GLU A 172 37.61 7.98 -26.81
CA GLU A 172 38.04 6.91 -25.90
C GLU A 172 37.17 6.83 -24.63
N GLN A 173 36.75 7.97 -24.09
CA GLN A 173 35.81 8.06 -22.96
C GLN A 173 34.42 7.55 -23.34
N LYS A 174 33.92 7.85 -24.55
CA LYS A 174 32.63 7.31 -25.03
C LYS A 174 32.69 5.79 -25.20
N GLU A 175 33.82 5.26 -25.65
CA GLU A 175 34.06 3.81 -25.77
C GLU A 175 34.05 3.15 -24.38
N LYS A 176 34.84 3.66 -23.42
CA LYS A 176 34.81 3.19 -22.01
C LYS A 176 33.43 3.24 -21.36
N TYR A 177 32.61 4.25 -21.68
CA TYR A 177 31.23 4.37 -21.20
C TYR A 177 30.30 3.30 -21.80
N MET A 178 30.49 2.95 -23.07
CA MET A 178 29.75 1.86 -23.74
C MET A 178 30.17 0.50 -23.17
N ASP A 179 31.48 0.26 -23.04
CA ASP A 179 32.05 -0.98 -22.51
C ASP A 179 31.58 -1.22 -21.07
N HIS A 180 31.68 -0.22 -20.18
CA HIS A 180 31.16 -0.30 -18.81
C HIS A 180 29.66 -0.66 -18.79
N ARG A 181 28.85 -0.05 -19.67
CA ARG A 181 27.42 -0.34 -19.76
C ARG A 181 27.14 -1.75 -20.28
N GLN A 182 27.97 -2.27 -21.19
CA GLN A 182 27.84 -3.63 -21.71
C GLN A 182 28.31 -4.69 -20.70
N SER A 183 29.41 -4.44 -19.98
CA SER A 183 29.96 -5.35 -18.98
C SER A 183 29.18 -5.40 -17.67
N HIS A 184 28.48 -4.32 -17.29
CA HIS A 184 27.83 -4.21 -15.97
C HIS A 184 26.32 -3.89 -16.01
N GLY A 185 25.76 -3.45 -17.13
CA GLY A 185 24.32 -3.22 -17.29
C GLY A 185 23.76 -2.24 -16.24
N THR A 186 22.91 -2.76 -15.34
CA THR A 186 22.33 -2.03 -14.20
C THR A 186 22.92 -2.42 -12.85
N SER A 187 23.91 -3.33 -12.82
CA SER A 187 24.54 -3.83 -11.57
C SER A 187 25.55 -2.86 -10.95
N ARG A 188 25.91 -1.80 -11.71
CA ARG A 188 26.75 -0.68 -11.28
C ARG A 188 26.07 0.64 -11.63
N GLU A 189 26.47 1.70 -10.95
CA GLU A 189 26.15 3.06 -11.35
C GLU A 189 26.85 3.38 -12.68
N PRO A 190 26.21 4.14 -13.60
CA PRO A 190 26.91 4.69 -14.77
C PRO A 190 28.10 5.55 -14.35
N LEU A 191 29.16 5.56 -15.16
CA LEU A 191 30.25 6.53 -15.01
C LEU A 191 29.67 7.97 -15.11
N LEU A 192 30.13 8.88 -14.24
CA LEU A 192 29.59 10.25 -14.11
C LEU A 192 30.62 11.36 -14.41
N GLU A 193 31.89 10.99 -14.58
CA GLU A 193 33.01 11.89 -14.84
C GLU A 193 32.84 12.66 -16.16
N ASN A 194 33.17 13.95 -16.18
CA ASN A 194 33.08 14.82 -17.36
C ASN A 194 31.67 15.05 -17.94
N ILE A 195 30.59 14.57 -17.30
CA ILE A 195 29.20 14.91 -17.69
C ILE A 195 28.83 16.34 -17.27
N THR A 196 29.32 16.78 -16.10
CA THR A 196 29.00 18.06 -15.46
C THR A 196 30.28 18.71 -14.88
N SER A 197 30.14 19.85 -14.19
CA SER A 197 31.25 20.46 -13.44
C SER A 197 31.64 19.59 -12.24
N ASP A 198 32.93 19.56 -11.87
CA ASP A 198 33.41 18.76 -10.73
C ASP A 198 32.73 19.16 -9.42
N TYR A 199 32.38 20.45 -9.29
CA TYR A 199 31.61 20.98 -8.17
C TYR A 199 30.22 20.36 -8.06
N ASP A 200 29.50 20.22 -9.19
CA ASP A 200 28.17 19.62 -9.20
C ASP A 200 28.22 18.10 -9.05
N LEU A 201 29.29 17.45 -9.52
CA LEU A 201 29.53 16.02 -9.31
C LEU A 201 29.81 15.72 -7.83
N GLU A 202 30.71 16.46 -7.18
CA GLU A 202 30.97 16.32 -5.73
C GLU A 202 29.72 16.69 -4.91
N LEU A 203 28.96 17.72 -5.29
CA LEU A 203 27.68 18.05 -4.65
C LEU A 203 26.67 16.89 -4.74
N PHE A 204 26.62 16.18 -5.89
CA PHE A 204 25.81 14.98 -6.07
C PHE A 204 26.33 13.80 -5.23
N ARG A 205 27.64 13.51 -5.24
CA ARG A 205 28.26 12.47 -4.39
C ARG A 205 27.97 12.70 -2.91
N LYS A 206 28.07 13.94 -2.45
CA LYS A 206 27.78 14.37 -1.07
C LYS A 206 26.30 14.21 -0.71
N ALA A 207 25.39 14.42 -1.66
CA ALA A 207 23.97 14.15 -1.49
C ALA A 207 23.65 12.64 -1.42
N GLN A 208 24.27 11.82 -2.28
CA GLN A 208 24.14 10.35 -2.22
C GLN A 208 24.65 9.80 -0.88
N ALA A 209 25.85 10.21 -0.46
CA ALA A 209 26.43 9.79 0.81
C ALA A 209 25.53 10.16 2.00
N ARG A 210 24.97 11.38 2.03
CA ARG A 210 24.00 11.77 3.05
C ARG A 210 22.74 10.90 3.02
N ALA A 211 22.13 10.70 1.85
CA ALA A 211 20.92 9.89 1.73
C ALA A 211 21.12 8.45 2.20
N SER A 212 22.31 7.88 1.97
CA SER A 212 22.66 6.55 2.49
C SER A 212 22.95 6.54 3.99
N ASP A 213 23.51 7.61 4.55
CA ASP A 213 23.71 7.77 6.01
C ASP A 213 22.37 7.90 6.74
N ASP A 214 21.42 8.63 6.15
CA ASP A 214 20.08 8.84 6.70
C ASP A 214 19.22 7.56 6.56
N LEU A 215 19.40 6.75 5.51
CA LEU A 215 18.81 5.41 5.39
C LEU A 215 19.36 4.43 6.44
N GLU A 216 20.68 4.42 6.66
CA GLU A 216 21.30 3.52 7.63
C GLU A 216 20.87 3.83 9.08
N LYS A 217 20.64 5.11 9.42
CA LYS A 217 20.03 5.50 10.70
C LYS A 217 18.60 4.97 10.86
N LEU A 218 17.79 5.01 9.81
CA LEU A 218 16.43 4.44 9.83
C LEU A 218 16.44 2.91 9.96
N ARG A 219 17.48 2.24 9.42
CA ARG A 219 17.72 0.80 9.64
C ARG A 219 18.09 0.51 11.10
N LEU A 220 19.07 1.23 11.65
CA LEU A 220 19.53 1.07 13.03
C LEU A 220 18.44 1.39 14.06
N ALA A 221 17.57 2.37 13.77
CA ALA A 221 16.40 2.70 14.60
C ALA A 221 15.25 1.67 14.53
N GLY A 222 15.43 0.53 13.83
CA GLY A 222 14.39 -0.49 13.64
C GLY A 222 13.24 -0.08 12.70
N GLN A 223 13.25 1.16 12.21
CA GLN A 223 12.20 1.70 11.34
C GLN A 223 12.28 1.17 9.90
N VAL A 224 13.42 0.59 9.50
CA VAL A 224 13.61 -0.12 8.22
C VAL A 224 14.15 -1.53 8.47
N SER A 225 13.28 -2.52 8.38
CA SER A 225 13.68 -3.93 8.30
C SER A 225 14.11 -4.24 6.86
N GLU A 226 15.41 -4.29 6.61
CA GLU A 226 15.93 -4.63 5.27
C GLU A 226 15.59 -6.07 4.88
N GLY A 227 15.27 -6.25 3.60
CA GLY A 227 14.47 -7.38 3.10
C GLY A 227 13.04 -6.98 2.73
N SER A 228 12.50 -5.91 3.34
CA SER A 228 11.25 -5.29 2.88
C SER A 228 11.46 -4.40 1.65
N ASN A 229 11.54 -5.02 0.46
CA ASN A 229 11.29 -4.34 -0.83
C ASN A 229 9.80 -4.06 -0.98
N MET A 230 9.26 -3.29 -0.03
CA MET A 230 7.87 -2.96 0.13
C MET A 230 7.78 -1.43 0.14
N ILE A 231 7.08 -0.89 -0.87
CA ILE A 231 6.51 0.45 -0.76
C ILE A 231 5.69 0.44 0.52
N LYS A 232 5.94 1.38 1.42
CA LYS A 232 5.19 1.56 2.67
C LYS A 232 4.06 2.56 2.52
N THR A 233 4.25 3.53 1.63
CA THR A 233 3.36 4.69 1.51
C THR A 233 3.27 5.15 0.05
N ILE A 234 2.07 5.52 -0.41
CA ILE A 234 1.86 6.14 -1.72
C ILE A 234 1.31 7.56 -1.60
N VAL A 235 1.73 8.44 -2.50
CA VAL A 235 1.12 9.77 -2.68
C VAL A 235 0.18 9.70 -3.88
N PHE A 236 -1.13 9.89 -3.62
CA PHE A 236 -2.21 9.73 -4.59
C PHE A 236 -3.12 10.97 -4.56
N GLY A 237 -2.99 11.82 -5.57
CA GLY A 237 -3.67 13.13 -5.61
C GLY A 237 -3.28 14.00 -4.40
N ARG A 238 -4.27 14.40 -3.60
CA ARG A 238 -4.07 15.14 -2.34
C ARG A 238 -3.77 14.27 -1.10
N TYR A 239 -3.76 12.94 -1.25
CA TYR A 239 -3.64 12.00 -0.13
C TYR A 239 -2.24 11.37 -0.05
N GLU A 240 -1.79 11.11 1.18
CA GLU A 240 -0.70 10.19 1.47
C GLU A 240 -1.30 8.98 2.19
N LEU A 241 -1.00 7.77 1.72
CA LEU A 241 -1.70 6.53 2.08
C LEU A 241 -0.70 5.43 2.40
N ASP A 242 -0.73 4.91 3.63
CA ASP A 242 0.07 3.74 4.00
C ASP A 242 -0.52 2.44 3.44
N THR A 243 0.36 1.57 2.95
CA THR A 243 0.04 0.36 2.20
C THR A 243 0.09 -0.88 3.08
N TRP A 244 -0.78 -1.85 2.83
CA TRP A 244 -1.00 -2.98 3.74
C TRP A 244 -0.26 -4.25 3.32
N TYR A 245 -0.01 -4.42 2.02
CA TYR A 245 0.61 -5.62 1.45
C TYR A 245 1.67 -5.26 0.41
N HIS A 246 2.65 -6.16 0.21
CA HIS A 246 3.57 -6.04 -0.91
C HIS A 246 2.82 -6.10 -2.26
N SER A 247 3.27 -5.26 -3.20
CA SER A 247 2.84 -5.25 -4.60
C SER A 247 4.07 -5.23 -5.52
N PRO A 248 4.10 -6.06 -6.59
CA PRO A 248 5.27 -6.29 -7.42
C PRO A 248 5.48 -5.18 -8.47
N TYR A 249 5.58 -3.93 -8.00
CA TYR A 249 6.14 -2.84 -8.79
C TYR A 249 7.61 -3.15 -9.16
N PRO A 250 8.13 -2.61 -10.27
CA PRO A 250 9.52 -2.82 -10.65
C PRO A 250 10.49 -2.41 -9.54
N GLU A 251 11.55 -3.20 -9.35
CA GLU A 251 12.51 -3.12 -8.24
C GLU A 251 13.04 -1.71 -7.99
N GLU A 252 13.28 -0.94 -9.06
CA GLU A 252 13.79 0.41 -9.00
C GLU A 252 12.77 1.47 -8.52
N TYR A 253 11.54 1.04 -8.22
CA TYR A 253 10.50 1.77 -7.47
C TYR A 253 10.22 1.11 -6.11
N ALA A 254 10.18 -0.22 -6.03
CA ALA A 254 9.89 -0.96 -4.80
C ALA A 254 10.83 -0.55 -3.64
N ARG A 255 12.13 -0.44 -3.94
CA ARG A 255 13.19 -0.03 -2.99
C ARG A 255 13.15 1.44 -2.54
N LEU A 256 12.17 2.24 -2.94
CA LEU A 256 12.07 3.65 -2.57
C LEU A 256 11.30 3.90 -1.27
N GLY A 257 10.52 2.92 -0.80
CA GLY A 257 9.63 3.06 0.37
C GLY A 257 8.42 3.99 0.16
N ARG A 258 8.55 5.08 -0.60
CA ARG A 258 7.46 5.98 -1.01
C ARG A 258 7.36 6.08 -2.53
N LEU A 259 6.15 5.96 -3.08
CA LEU A 259 5.87 6.01 -4.52
C LEU A 259 4.79 7.07 -4.84
N TYR A 260 4.95 7.80 -5.95
CA TYR A 260 4.10 8.94 -6.33
C TYR A 260 3.23 8.59 -7.53
N MET A 261 1.91 8.81 -7.47
CA MET A 261 0.95 8.35 -8.48
C MET A 261 0.14 9.48 -9.10
N CYS A 262 -0.14 9.37 -10.40
CA CYS A 262 -1.18 10.15 -11.06
C CYS A 262 -2.55 9.61 -10.65
N GLU A 263 -3.43 10.46 -10.11
CA GLU A 263 -4.77 10.02 -9.69
C GLU A 263 -5.72 9.69 -10.87
N PHE A 264 -5.47 10.24 -12.06
CA PHE A 264 -6.32 10.06 -13.24
C PHE A 264 -5.88 8.92 -14.18
N CYS A 265 -4.58 8.73 -14.41
CA CYS A 265 -4.05 7.68 -15.30
C CYS A 265 -3.25 6.58 -14.58
N LEU A 266 -3.18 6.67 -13.24
CA LEU A 266 -2.58 5.69 -12.33
C LEU A 266 -1.07 5.42 -12.54
N LYS A 267 -0.41 6.18 -13.41
CA LYS A 267 1.03 6.07 -13.64
C LYS A 267 1.80 6.33 -12.34
N TYR A 268 2.71 5.43 -12.01
CA TYR A 268 3.63 5.51 -10.87
C TYR A 268 4.97 6.19 -11.24
N MET A 269 5.54 6.92 -10.28
CA MET A 269 6.71 7.79 -10.42
C MET A 269 7.54 7.83 -9.12
N LYS A 270 8.83 8.16 -9.26
CA LYS A 270 9.82 8.11 -8.17
C LYS A 270 9.90 9.35 -7.27
N SER A 271 9.31 10.49 -7.67
CA SER A 271 9.37 11.72 -6.87
C SER A 271 8.29 12.74 -7.22
N GLN A 272 7.98 13.62 -6.26
CA GLN A 272 7.02 14.73 -6.40
C GLN A 272 7.35 15.68 -7.56
N THR A 273 8.63 15.82 -7.93
CA THR A 273 9.04 16.67 -9.07
C THR A 273 8.78 16.00 -10.42
N ILE A 274 8.82 14.66 -10.49
CA ILE A 274 8.36 13.92 -11.68
C ILE A 274 6.83 13.96 -11.76
N LEU A 275 6.12 13.74 -10.63
CA LEU A 275 4.65 13.85 -10.57
C LEU A 275 4.16 15.23 -11.04
N ARG A 276 4.69 16.34 -10.50
CA ARG A 276 4.32 17.70 -10.93
C ARG A 276 4.55 17.93 -12.43
N ARG A 277 5.69 17.47 -12.98
CA ARG A 277 5.98 17.56 -14.42
C ARG A 277 5.04 16.71 -15.27
N HIS A 278 4.58 15.58 -14.74
CA HIS A 278 3.58 14.74 -15.41
C HIS A 278 2.18 15.36 -15.34
N MET A 279 1.77 15.94 -14.22
CA MET A 279 0.47 16.62 -14.09
C MET A 279 0.32 17.77 -15.09
N ALA A 280 1.38 18.55 -15.29
CA ALA A 280 1.43 19.60 -16.32
C ALA A 280 1.39 19.10 -17.78
N LYS A 281 1.32 17.78 -18.01
CA LYS A 281 1.26 17.14 -19.34
C LYS A 281 0.19 16.04 -19.44
N CYS A 282 -0.53 15.73 -18.36
CA CYS A 282 -1.49 14.64 -18.35
C CYS A 282 -2.85 15.16 -18.82
N VAL A 283 -3.31 14.69 -19.97
CA VAL A 283 -4.63 15.04 -20.53
C VAL A 283 -5.79 14.33 -19.81
N TRP A 284 -5.50 13.23 -19.09
CA TRP A 284 -6.52 12.45 -18.38
C TRP A 284 -7.06 13.20 -17.16
N LYS A 285 -8.38 13.32 -17.11
CA LYS A 285 -9.16 13.91 -16.00
C LYS A 285 -10.22 12.97 -15.42
N HIS A 286 -10.26 11.75 -15.92
CA HIS A 286 -11.14 10.65 -15.50
C HIS A 286 -10.50 9.33 -15.99
N PRO A 287 -10.97 8.16 -15.54
CA PRO A 287 -10.58 6.87 -16.10
C PRO A 287 -10.80 6.82 -17.62
N PRO A 288 -9.97 6.07 -18.38
CA PRO A 288 -10.26 5.74 -19.77
C PRO A 288 -11.44 4.76 -19.85
N GLY A 289 -11.98 4.54 -21.05
CA GLY A 289 -13.17 3.70 -21.24
C GLY A 289 -14.47 4.52 -21.19
N ASP A 290 -15.58 3.82 -21.07
CA ASP A 290 -16.92 4.37 -21.34
C ASP A 290 -17.65 4.71 -20.02
N GLU A 291 -18.22 5.92 -19.91
CA GLU A 291 -19.00 6.33 -18.71
C GLU A 291 -20.40 5.70 -18.75
N ILE A 292 -20.54 4.52 -18.16
CA ILE A 292 -21.76 3.70 -18.19
C ILE A 292 -22.75 4.04 -17.06
N TYR A 293 -22.36 4.88 -16.10
CA TYR A 293 -23.21 5.35 -15.01
C TYR A 293 -22.83 6.76 -14.58
N ARG A 294 -23.82 7.63 -14.36
CA ARG A 294 -23.64 9.00 -13.86
C ARG A 294 -24.85 9.43 -13.02
N LYS A 295 -24.66 9.65 -11.71
CA LYS A 295 -25.67 10.28 -10.84
C LYS A 295 -25.01 11.37 -9.98
N GLY A 296 -25.32 12.62 -10.29
CA GLY A 296 -24.69 13.78 -9.65
C GLY A 296 -23.17 13.78 -9.86
N ASN A 297 -22.41 13.82 -8.76
CA ASN A 297 -20.95 13.76 -8.80
C ASN A 297 -20.39 12.33 -8.85
N ILE A 298 -21.20 11.26 -8.78
CA ILE A 298 -20.72 9.88 -8.83
C ILE A 298 -20.86 9.29 -10.24
N SER A 299 -19.78 8.68 -10.72
CA SER A 299 -19.73 7.94 -11.99
C SER A 299 -19.15 6.55 -11.84
N VAL A 300 -19.48 5.66 -12.78
CA VAL A 300 -18.74 4.40 -13.01
C VAL A 300 -18.34 4.30 -14.48
N PHE A 301 -17.05 4.04 -14.73
CA PHE A 301 -16.47 3.83 -16.05
C PHE A 301 -16.25 2.33 -16.29
N GLU A 302 -16.66 1.81 -17.44
CA GLU A 302 -16.27 0.47 -17.90
C GLU A 302 -14.93 0.55 -18.67
N VAL A 303 -13.93 -0.17 -18.17
CA VAL A 303 -12.58 -0.15 -18.73
C VAL A 303 -12.17 -1.56 -19.15
N ASP A 304 -12.15 -1.80 -20.46
CA ASP A 304 -11.66 -3.05 -21.03
C ASP A 304 -10.13 -3.14 -20.89
N GLY A 305 -9.63 -4.16 -20.19
CA GLY A 305 -8.20 -4.39 -19.98
C GLY A 305 -7.39 -4.73 -21.24
N LYS A 306 -8.04 -5.19 -22.32
CA LYS A 306 -7.41 -5.37 -23.65
C LYS A 306 -7.27 -4.05 -24.39
N LYS A 307 -8.25 -3.13 -24.27
CA LYS A 307 -8.16 -1.78 -24.87
C LYS A 307 -7.20 -0.88 -24.10
N ASN A 308 -7.20 -0.96 -22.76
CA ASN A 308 -6.52 -0.01 -21.87
C ASN A 308 -5.44 -0.66 -20.98
N LYS A 309 -4.69 -1.65 -21.51
CA LYS A 309 -3.77 -2.52 -20.75
C LYS A 309 -2.90 -1.79 -19.72
N ILE A 310 -2.24 -0.69 -20.10
CA ILE A 310 -1.36 0.08 -19.20
C ILE A 310 -2.12 0.64 -17.98
N TYR A 311 -3.33 1.17 -18.18
CA TYR A 311 -4.15 1.70 -17.09
C TYR A 311 -4.61 0.58 -16.14
N CYS A 312 -5.08 -0.54 -16.69
CA CYS A 312 -5.55 -1.66 -15.89
C CYS A 312 -4.40 -2.38 -15.14
N GLN A 313 -3.20 -2.45 -15.72
CA GLN A 313 -1.99 -2.92 -15.02
C GLN A 313 -1.61 -1.98 -13.86
N ASN A 314 -1.62 -0.66 -14.07
CA ASN A 314 -1.39 0.32 -13.00
C ASN A 314 -2.44 0.18 -11.88
N LEU A 315 -3.72 -0.02 -12.23
CA LEU A 315 -4.81 -0.24 -11.28
C LEU A 315 -4.63 -1.54 -10.49
N CYS A 316 -4.19 -2.62 -11.14
CA CYS A 316 -3.89 -3.89 -10.47
C CYS A 316 -2.71 -3.78 -9.49
N LEU A 317 -1.62 -3.11 -9.88
CA LEU A 317 -0.46 -2.86 -9.01
C LEU A 317 -0.83 -1.96 -7.82
N LEU A 318 -1.68 -0.94 -8.03
CA LEU A 318 -2.26 -0.14 -6.96
C LEU A 318 -3.13 -1.00 -6.02
N ALA A 319 -4.02 -1.81 -6.58
CA ALA A 319 -4.94 -2.62 -5.79
C ALA A 319 -4.22 -3.68 -4.93
N LYS A 320 -3.12 -4.25 -5.43
CA LYS A 320 -2.33 -5.25 -4.70
C LYS A 320 -1.66 -4.70 -3.42
N LEU A 321 -1.50 -3.37 -3.30
CA LEU A 321 -1.05 -2.72 -2.05
C LEU A 321 -2.09 -2.82 -0.91
N PHE A 322 -3.35 -3.10 -1.24
CA PHE A 322 -4.49 -3.14 -0.31
C PHE A 322 -5.29 -4.46 -0.37
N LEU A 323 -4.88 -5.39 -1.22
CA LEU A 323 -5.46 -6.73 -1.38
C LEU A 323 -4.36 -7.77 -1.26
N ASP A 324 -4.51 -8.72 -0.34
CA ASP A 324 -3.53 -9.79 -0.14
C ASP A 324 -3.53 -10.77 -1.32
N HIS A 325 -4.63 -11.50 -1.48
CA HIS A 325 -4.75 -12.64 -2.40
C HIS A 325 -4.92 -12.29 -3.89
N LYS A 326 -4.61 -11.05 -4.32
CA LYS A 326 -4.68 -10.67 -5.75
C LYS A 326 -3.49 -11.24 -6.53
N THR A 327 -3.73 -12.31 -7.27
CA THR A 327 -2.69 -13.04 -8.04
C THR A 327 -2.38 -12.43 -9.40
N LEU A 328 -3.38 -11.95 -10.14
CA LEU A 328 -3.21 -11.42 -11.49
C LEU A 328 -3.10 -9.89 -11.51
N TYR A 329 -2.04 -9.38 -12.14
CA TYR A 329 -1.76 -7.94 -12.26
C TYR A 329 -1.13 -7.49 -13.59
N TYR A 330 -0.46 -8.37 -14.34
CA TYR A 330 0.02 -8.06 -15.70
C TYR A 330 -0.93 -8.52 -16.82
N ASP A 331 -1.57 -9.68 -16.64
CA ASP A 331 -2.54 -10.22 -17.59
C ASP A 331 -3.94 -9.69 -17.26
N VAL A 332 -4.34 -8.64 -17.98
CA VAL A 332 -5.56 -7.86 -17.69
C VAL A 332 -6.57 -7.93 -18.83
N GLU A 333 -6.18 -8.42 -20.00
CA GLU A 333 -7.02 -8.59 -21.19
C GLU A 333 -8.29 -9.45 -21.00
N PRO A 334 -8.31 -10.49 -20.14
CA PRO A 334 -9.53 -11.24 -19.83
C PRO A 334 -10.59 -10.46 -19.04
N PHE A 335 -10.25 -9.28 -18.49
CA PHE A 335 -11.07 -8.58 -17.51
C PHE A 335 -11.70 -7.28 -18.05
N LEU A 336 -12.88 -6.97 -17.52
CA LEU A 336 -13.45 -5.62 -17.48
C LEU A 336 -13.20 -5.04 -16.08
N PHE A 337 -12.97 -3.73 -16.00
CA PHE A 337 -12.76 -3.01 -14.75
C PHE A 337 -13.83 -1.92 -14.64
N TYR A 338 -14.64 -1.98 -13.59
CA TYR A 338 -15.71 -1.03 -13.31
C TYR A 338 -15.22 -0.03 -12.27
N VAL A 339 -14.81 1.14 -12.74
CA VAL A 339 -14.06 2.13 -11.95
C VAL A 339 -15.00 3.22 -11.46
N MET A 340 -15.25 3.25 -10.15
CA MET A 340 -16.09 4.26 -9.51
C MET A 340 -15.28 5.51 -9.16
N THR A 341 -15.88 6.66 -9.44
CA THR A 341 -15.25 7.97 -9.20
C THR A 341 -16.21 8.97 -8.57
N GLU A 342 -15.64 9.92 -7.84
CA GLU A 342 -16.31 11.11 -7.34
C GLU A 342 -15.72 12.33 -8.07
N ALA A 343 -16.57 13.17 -8.65
CA ALA A 343 -16.18 14.31 -9.47
C ALA A 343 -16.13 15.62 -8.66
N ASP A 344 -15.09 16.42 -8.90
CA ASP A 344 -15.03 17.84 -8.50
C ASP A 344 -14.57 18.73 -9.67
N ASN A 345 -14.33 20.01 -9.40
CA ASN A 345 -13.93 21.00 -10.42
C ASN A 345 -12.59 20.69 -11.13
N THR A 346 -11.83 19.69 -10.66
CA THR A 346 -10.51 19.33 -11.18
C THR A 346 -10.48 18.02 -11.98
N GLY A 347 -11.50 17.17 -11.83
CA GLY A 347 -11.68 15.88 -12.55
C GLY A 347 -12.59 14.89 -11.82
N CYS A 348 -12.60 13.64 -12.29
CA CYS A 348 -13.24 12.49 -11.66
C CYS A 348 -12.16 11.65 -10.92
N HIS A 349 -12.20 11.65 -9.59
CA HIS A 349 -11.18 11.05 -8.73
C HIS A 349 -11.50 9.60 -8.40
N LEU A 350 -10.49 8.72 -8.42
CA LEU A 350 -10.66 7.29 -8.11
C LEU A 350 -11.13 7.08 -6.66
N VAL A 351 -12.36 6.57 -6.51
CA VAL A 351 -12.93 6.16 -5.22
C VAL A 351 -12.69 4.67 -4.96
N GLY A 352 -12.81 3.85 -6.00
CA GLY A 352 -12.65 2.41 -5.94
C GLY A 352 -13.00 1.75 -7.26
N TYR A 353 -12.91 0.42 -7.31
CA TYR A 353 -13.28 -0.35 -8.49
C TYR A 353 -13.67 -1.79 -8.11
N PHE A 354 -14.25 -2.51 -9.07
CA PHE A 354 -14.14 -3.96 -9.12
C PHE A 354 -13.73 -4.42 -10.52
N SER A 355 -13.06 -5.56 -10.61
CA SER A 355 -12.80 -6.26 -11.87
C SER A 355 -13.70 -7.49 -11.99
N LYS A 356 -14.07 -7.83 -13.22
CA LYS A 356 -14.92 -8.98 -13.59
C LYS A 356 -14.31 -9.67 -14.81
N GLU A 357 -14.21 -10.99 -14.81
CA GLU A 357 -13.87 -11.74 -16.02
C GLU A 357 -14.92 -11.51 -17.12
N LYS A 358 -14.50 -11.39 -18.38
CA LYS A 358 -15.42 -11.32 -19.51
C LYS A 358 -16.25 -12.62 -19.66
N ASN A 359 -15.62 -13.75 -19.39
CA ASN A 359 -16.18 -15.11 -19.55
C ASN A 359 -15.93 -15.98 -18.31
N SER A 360 -16.49 -15.61 -17.15
CA SER A 360 -16.35 -16.42 -15.91
C SER A 360 -17.11 -17.74 -16.00
N PHE A 361 -16.40 -18.88 -15.99
CA PHE A 361 -17.01 -20.22 -16.01
C PHE A 361 -17.92 -20.48 -14.81
N LEU A 362 -17.59 -19.92 -13.64
CA LEU A 362 -18.35 -20.07 -12.40
C LEU A 362 -19.41 -18.97 -12.20
N ASN A 363 -19.64 -18.12 -13.21
CA ASN A 363 -20.52 -16.95 -13.14
C ASN A 363 -20.18 -15.99 -11.98
N TYR A 364 -18.88 -15.78 -11.71
CA TYR A 364 -18.47 -14.74 -10.77
C TYR A 364 -18.73 -13.35 -11.38
N ASN A 365 -19.46 -12.49 -10.66
CA ASN A 365 -19.72 -11.12 -11.11
C ASN A 365 -18.69 -10.10 -10.60
N VAL A 366 -17.80 -10.53 -9.68
CA VAL A 366 -16.67 -9.78 -9.14
C VAL A 366 -15.50 -10.73 -8.88
N SER A 367 -14.34 -10.42 -9.45
CA SER A 367 -13.07 -11.13 -9.20
C SER A 367 -12.20 -10.45 -8.14
N CYS A 368 -12.14 -9.12 -8.17
CA CYS A 368 -11.49 -8.28 -7.15
C CYS A 368 -12.35 -7.04 -6.93
N ILE A 369 -12.44 -6.56 -5.69
CA ILE A 369 -13.14 -5.33 -5.33
C ILE A 369 -12.33 -4.53 -4.32
N LEU A 370 -12.22 -3.22 -4.52
CA LEU A 370 -11.48 -2.32 -3.62
C LEU A 370 -12.16 -0.95 -3.55
N THR A 371 -12.39 -0.46 -2.34
CA THR A 371 -12.54 0.98 -2.07
C THR A 371 -11.18 1.51 -1.61
N MET A 372 -10.74 2.64 -2.14
CA MET A 372 -9.47 3.25 -1.73
C MET A 372 -9.50 3.63 -0.24
N PRO A 373 -8.39 3.53 0.53
CA PRO A 373 -8.41 3.69 1.99
C PRO A 373 -9.08 4.97 2.49
N GLN A 374 -8.82 6.12 1.85
CA GLN A 374 -9.39 7.42 2.19
C GLN A 374 -10.91 7.55 1.96
N TYR A 375 -11.52 6.57 1.27
CA TYR A 375 -12.94 6.48 0.98
C TYR A 375 -13.63 5.27 1.67
N MET A 376 -12.88 4.48 2.45
CA MET A 376 -13.45 3.34 3.19
C MET A 376 -14.45 3.78 4.26
N ARG A 377 -15.37 2.86 4.60
CA ARG A 377 -16.47 3.05 5.58
C ARG A 377 -17.49 4.17 5.25
N GLN A 378 -17.31 4.92 4.16
CA GLN A 378 -18.22 5.99 3.70
C GLN A 378 -19.37 5.50 2.80
N GLY A 379 -19.61 4.19 2.71
CA GLY A 379 -20.69 3.58 1.91
C GLY A 379 -20.27 3.14 0.50
N TYR A 380 -19.19 3.67 -0.07
CA TYR A 380 -18.74 3.36 -1.43
C TYR A 380 -18.52 1.87 -1.73
N GLY A 381 -17.96 1.11 -0.78
CA GLY A 381 -17.81 -0.35 -0.93
C GLY A 381 -19.13 -1.08 -1.12
N LYS A 382 -20.21 -0.59 -0.50
CA LYS A 382 -21.57 -1.10 -0.73
C LYS A 382 -22.09 -0.68 -2.10
N MET A 383 -21.88 0.56 -2.54
CA MET A 383 -22.26 1.00 -3.89
C MET A 383 -21.59 0.14 -4.99
N LEU A 384 -20.32 -0.23 -4.82
CA LEU A 384 -19.60 -1.11 -5.77
C LEU A 384 -20.23 -2.51 -5.86
N ILE A 385 -20.67 -3.08 -4.72
CA ILE A 385 -21.38 -4.37 -4.68
C ILE A 385 -22.79 -4.25 -5.29
N ASP A 386 -23.53 -3.20 -4.93
CA ASP A 386 -24.86 -2.88 -5.48
C ASP A 386 -24.80 -2.72 -7.01
N PHE A 387 -23.74 -2.09 -7.52
CA PHE A 387 -23.48 -1.95 -8.96
C PHE A 387 -23.14 -3.27 -9.64
N SER A 388 -22.31 -4.14 -9.04
CA SER A 388 -21.99 -5.44 -9.64
C SER A 388 -23.22 -6.35 -9.77
N TYR A 389 -24.15 -6.28 -8.82
CA TYR A 389 -25.45 -6.96 -8.91
C TYR A 389 -26.41 -6.29 -9.89
N LEU A 390 -26.42 -4.96 -10.01
CA LEU A 390 -27.19 -4.27 -11.05
C LEU A 390 -26.78 -4.73 -12.47
N LEU A 391 -25.48 -4.87 -12.74
CA LEU A 391 -25.00 -5.44 -14.00
C LEU A 391 -25.50 -6.88 -14.20
N SER A 392 -25.42 -7.73 -13.18
CA SER A 392 -25.92 -9.11 -13.26
C SER A 392 -27.43 -9.20 -13.55
N LYS A 393 -28.24 -8.29 -13.00
CA LYS A 393 -29.67 -8.19 -13.35
C LYS A 393 -29.89 -7.84 -14.82
N VAL A 394 -29.12 -6.89 -15.36
CA VAL A 394 -29.20 -6.48 -16.78
C VAL A 394 -28.62 -7.56 -17.73
N GLU A 395 -27.78 -8.45 -17.23
CA GLU A 395 -27.34 -9.68 -17.93
C GLU A 395 -28.33 -10.85 -17.82
N GLU A 396 -29.43 -10.71 -17.08
CA GLU A 396 -30.35 -11.79 -16.69
C GLU A 396 -29.66 -12.98 -15.98
N LYS A 397 -28.57 -12.71 -15.25
CA LYS A 397 -27.73 -13.71 -14.57
C LYS A 397 -27.75 -13.57 -13.06
N VAL A 398 -27.48 -14.69 -12.39
CA VAL A 398 -27.17 -14.72 -10.95
C VAL A 398 -25.66 -14.67 -10.74
N GLY A 399 -25.20 -14.00 -9.69
CA GLY A 399 -23.78 -13.76 -9.42
C GLY A 399 -23.38 -13.98 -7.95
N SER A 400 -22.11 -14.29 -7.78
CA SER A 400 -21.40 -14.34 -6.48
C SER A 400 -20.00 -13.73 -6.70
N PRO A 401 -19.35 -13.15 -5.70
CA PRO A 401 -17.93 -12.83 -5.79
C PRO A 401 -17.06 -14.11 -5.84
N GLU A 402 -15.92 -13.98 -6.51
CA GLU A 402 -14.83 -14.95 -6.49
C GLU A 402 -14.36 -15.23 -5.04
N ARG A 403 -13.86 -16.44 -4.81
CA ARG A 403 -13.46 -16.93 -3.48
C ARG A 403 -11.98 -17.36 -3.51
N PRO A 404 -11.18 -17.08 -2.46
CA PRO A 404 -11.58 -16.55 -1.16
C PRO A 404 -11.82 -15.03 -1.14
N LEU A 405 -12.87 -14.62 -0.41
CA LEU A 405 -13.05 -13.22 0.00
C LEU A 405 -12.09 -12.86 1.13
N SER A 406 -11.59 -11.61 1.15
CA SER A 406 -10.96 -11.04 2.34
C SER A 406 -11.99 -10.74 3.43
N ASP A 407 -11.58 -10.63 4.69
CA ASP A 407 -12.48 -10.39 5.83
C ASP A 407 -13.36 -9.14 5.64
N LEU A 408 -12.76 -8.03 5.19
CA LEU A 408 -13.47 -6.79 4.88
C LEU A 408 -14.48 -6.97 3.72
N GLY A 409 -14.13 -7.81 2.73
CA GLY A 409 -15.04 -8.21 1.66
C GLY A 409 -16.22 -9.03 2.20
N LEU A 410 -15.95 -10.08 2.97
CA LEU A 410 -16.96 -10.96 3.56
C LEU A 410 -17.94 -10.21 4.48
N ILE A 411 -17.44 -9.28 5.30
CA ILE A 411 -18.28 -8.39 6.13
C ILE A 411 -19.16 -7.50 5.25
N SER A 412 -18.60 -6.93 4.18
CA SER A 412 -19.34 -6.05 3.26
C SER A 412 -20.43 -6.79 2.49
N TYR A 413 -20.13 -7.96 1.93
CA TYR A 413 -21.11 -8.80 1.22
C TYR A 413 -22.20 -9.31 2.15
N ARG A 414 -21.87 -9.81 3.36
CA ARG A 414 -22.88 -10.21 4.36
C ARG A 414 -23.79 -9.06 4.76
N SER A 415 -23.25 -7.84 4.92
CA SER A 415 -24.04 -6.64 5.22
C SER A 415 -24.98 -6.28 4.07
N TYR A 416 -24.51 -6.33 2.82
CA TYR A 416 -25.29 -6.09 1.62
C TYR A 416 -26.40 -7.14 1.41
N TRP A 417 -26.08 -8.43 1.46
CA TRP A 417 -27.07 -9.50 1.29
C TRP A 417 -28.15 -9.46 2.37
N LYS A 418 -27.79 -9.21 3.64
CA LYS A 418 -28.78 -9.00 4.72
C LYS A 418 -29.78 -7.89 4.37
N GLU A 419 -29.29 -6.76 3.85
CA GLU A 419 -30.13 -5.62 3.52
C GLU A 419 -31.05 -5.90 2.31
N VAL A 420 -30.51 -6.50 1.24
CA VAL A 420 -31.28 -6.86 0.05
C VAL A 420 -32.37 -7.89 0.37
N LEU A 421 -32.07 -8.91 1.19
CA LEU A 421 -33.05 -9.90 1.61
C LEU A 421 -34.14 -9.31 2.52
N LEU A 422 -33.79 -8.45 3.48
CA LEU A 422 -34.79 -7.80 4.33
C LEU A 422 -35.67 -6.82 3.53
N ARG A 423 -35.12 -6.15 2.52
CA ARG A 423 -35.89 -5.31 1.57
C ARG A 423 -36.86 -6.14 0.73
N TYR A 424 -36.41 -7.25 0.14
CA TYR A 424 -37.28 -8.18 -0.60
C TYR A 424 -38.40 -8.71 0.32
N LEU A 425 -38.03 -9.28 1.48
CA LEU A 425 -38.97 -9.90 2.40
C LEU A 425 -39.95 -8.91 3.02
N ASN A 426 -39.59 -7.64 3.19
CA ASN A 426 -40.53 -6.58 3.56
C ASN A 426 -41.60 -6.40 2.49
N ASN A 427 -41.19 -6.22 1.24
CA ASN A 427 -42.06 -5.88 0.11
C ASN A 427 -42.94 -7.07 -0.32
N PHE A 428 -42.46 -8.30 -0.12
CA PHE A 428 -43.13 -9.54 -0.51
C PHE A 428 -44.49 -9.74 0.20
N GLN A 429 -45.55 -9.93 -0.61
CA GLN A 429 -46.93 -10.14 -0.19
C GLN A 429 -47.45 -11.58 -0.44
N GLY A 430 -46.63 -12.47 -1.00
CA GLY A 430 -47.01 -13.86 -1.29
C GLY A 430 -47.09 -14.75 -0.04
N LYS A 431 -47.72 -15.94 -0.20
CA LYS A 431 -47.90 -16.91 0.90
C LYS A 431 -46.71 -17.83 1.14
N GLU A 432 -45.98 -18.19 0.09
CA GLU A 432 -44.77 -19.02 0.14
C GLU A 432 -43.63 -18.26 -0.52
N ILE A 433 -42.40 -18.40 -0.02
CA ILE A 433 -41.21 -17.66 -0.48
C ILE A 433 -40.24 -18.65 -1.14
N SER A 434 -40.00 -18.53 -2.45
CA SER A 434 -38.99 -19.35 -3.12
C SER A 434 -37.60 -18.71 -3.08
N ILE A 435 -36.58 -19.50 -2.74
CA ILE A 435 -35.16 -19.10 -2.89
C ILE A 435 -34.84 -18.78 -4.36
N LYS A 436 -35.51 -19.44 -5.32
CA LYS A 436 -35.32 -19.19 -6.75
C LYS A 436 -35.83 -17.81 -7.17
N GLU A 437 -37.00 -17.40 -6.67
CA GLU A 437 -37.60 -16.08 -6.97
C GLU A 437 -36.72 -14.95 -6.42
N ILE A 438 -36.27 -15.07 -5.16
CA ILE A 438 -35.29 -14.15 -4.56
C ILE A 438 -34.04 -14.08 -5.44
N SER A 439 -33.49 -15.22 -5.84
CA SER A 439 -32.30 -15.30 -6.68
C SER A 439 -32.48 -14.59 -8.03
N GLN A 440 -33.64 -14.72 -8.66
CA GLN A 440 -33.96 -14.06 -9.93
C GLN A 440 -34.17 -12.55 -9.78
N GLU A 441 -34.90 -12.07 -8.77
CA GLU A 441 -35.13 -10.63 -8.58
C GLU A 441 -33.88 -9.89 -8.07
N THR A 442 -33.08 -10.54 -7.23
CA THR A 442 -31.90 -9.92 -6.58
C THR A 442 -30.59 -10.10 -7.34
N ALA A 443 -30.54 -11.05 -8.30
CA ALA A 443 -29.32 -11.58 -8.93
C ALA A 443 -28.29 -12.19 -7.95
N VAL A 444 -28.64 -12.41 -6.68
CA VAL A 444 -27.76 -13.05 -5.69
C VAL A 444 -27.82 -14.57 -5.85
N ASN A 445 -26.67 -15.24 -5.83
CA ASN A 445 -26.58 -16.70 -5.92
C ASN A 445 -27.40 -17.41 -4.81
N PRO A 446 -28.14 -18.50 -5.10
CA PRO A 446 -28.94 -19.23 -4.11
C PRO A 446 -28.16 -19.68 -2.86
N VAL A 447 -26.88 -20.01 -2.98
CA VAL A 447 -26.03 -20.43 -1.86
C VAL A 447 -25.80 -19.28 -0.87
N ASP A 448 -25.57 -18.07 -1.38
CA ASP A 448 -25.35 -16.88 -0.56
C ASP A 448 -26.66 -16.39 0.09
N ILE A 449 -27.80 -16.57 -0.59
CA ILE A 449 -29.14 -16.37 -0.03
C ILE A 449 -29.39 -17.34 1.13
N VAL A 450 -29.19 -18.64 0.92
CA VAL A 450 -29.38 -19.67 1.96
C VAL A 450 -28.48 -19.43 3.16
N SER A 451 -27.19 -19.14 2.94
CA SER A 451 -26.23 -18.82 4.01
C SER A 451 -26.66 -17.57 4.80
N THR A 452 -27.14 -16.53 4.11
CA THR A 452 -27.61 -15.32 4.78
C THR A 452 -28.89 -15.59 5.59
N LEU A 453 -29.89 -16.29 5.04
CA LEU A 453 -31.11 -16.66 5.77
C LEU A 453 -30.83 -17.55 6.98
N GLN A 454 -29.87 -18.48 6.89
CA GLN A 454 -29.38 -19.25 8.03
C GLN A 454 -28.77 -18.34 9.10
N SER A 455 -27.90 -17.38 8.72
CA SER A 455 -27.27 -16.44 9.66
C SER A 455 -28.25 -15.52 10.39
N LEU A 456 -29.43 -15.25 9.79
CA LEU A 456 -30.51 -14.48 10.40
C LEU A 456 -31.50 -15.34 11.21
N GLN A 457 -31.29 -16.66 11.26
CA GLN A 457 -32.21 -17.65 11.83
C GLN A 457 -33.61 -17.63 11.15
N MET A 458 -33.64 -17.23 9.87
CA MET A 458 -34.84 -17.10 9.05
C MET A 458 -35.08 -18.32 8.14
N LEU A 459 -34.25 -19.36 8.21
CA LEU A 459 -34.44 -20.62 7.49
C LEU A 459 -34.70 -21.76 8.46
N LYS A 460 -35.81 -22.49 8.28
CA LYS A 460 -36.08 -23.78 8.95
C LYS A 460 -36.19 -24.90 7.93
N TYR A 461 -36.09 -26.13 8.42
CA TYR A 461 -36.35 -27.36 7.66
C TYR A 461 -37.53 -28.10 8.30
N TRP A 462 -38.53 -28.47 7.51
CA TRP A 462 -39.77 -29.08 7.99
C TRP A 462 -40.35 -30.03 6.93
N LYS A 463 -40.62 -31.28 7.29
CA LYS A 463 -41.19 -32.32 6.40
C LYS A 463 -40.55 -32.38 5.01
N GLY A 464 -39.21 -32.32 4.94
CA GLY A 464 -38.44 -32.37 3.69
C GLY A 464 -38.32 -31.05 2.92
N LYS A 465 -38.95 -29.96 3.38
CA LYS A 465 -38.90 -28.64 2.73
C LYS A 465 -38.13 -27.62 3.57
N HIS A 466 -37.45 -26.70 2.91
CA HIS A 466 -36.97 -25.47 3.54
C HIS A 466 -38.11 -24.45 3.61
N LEU A 467 -38.29 -23.81 4.77
CA LEU A 467 -39.27 -22.76 5.01
C LEU A 467 -38.56 -21.47 5.42
N VAL A 468 -38.90 -20.36 4.78
CA VAL A 468 -38.41 -19.02 5.14
C VAL A 468 -39.35 -18.38 6.15
N LEU A 469 -38.84 -18.05 7.34
CA LEU A 469 -39.59 -17.35 8.39
C LEU A 469 -39.37 -15.83 8.29
N LYS A 470 -40.45 -15.09 8.07
CA LYS A 470 -40.46 -13.62 8.07
C LYS A 470 -40.36 -13.10 9.51
N ARG A 471 -39.11 -12.93 9.99
CA ARG A 471 -38.78 -12.28 11.26
C ARG A 471 -39.11 -10.78 11.21
N GLN A 472 -40.26 -10.44 11.75
CA GLN A 472 -40.79 -9.07 11.72
C GLN A 472 -39.90 -8.09 12.52
N ASP A 473 -39.32 -8.56 13.63
CA ASP A 473 -38.32 -7.86 14.44
C ASP A 473 -37.14 -7.36 13.58
N LEU A 474 -36.54 -8.25 12.78
CA LEU A 474 -35.41 -7.90 11.91
C LEU A 474 -35.79 -6.97 10.75
N ILE A 475 -37.04 -7.01 10.31
CA ILE A 475 -37.55 -6.14 9.23
C ILE A 475 -37.80 -4.73 9.74
N ASP A 476 -38.42 -4.57 10.90
CA ASP A 476 -38.69 -3.23 11.46
C ASP A 476 -37.42 -2.57 12.00
N ASP A 477 -36.51 -3.36 12.57
CA ASP A 477 -35.15 -2.94 12.93
C ASP A 477 -34.32 -2.51 11.68
N TRP A 478 -34.54 -3.14 10.52
CA TRP A 478 -33.99 -2.67 9.23
C TRP A 478 -34.66 -1.37 8.75
N LYS A 479 -36.00 -1.26 8.75
CA LYS A 479 -36.72 -0.02 8.36
C LYS A 479 -36.27 1.18 9.19
N ALA A 480 -36.13 1.01 10.51
CA ALA A 480 -35.68 2.05 11.42
C ALA A 480 -34.24 2.51 11.11
N LYS A 481 -33.39 1.61 10.62
CA LYS A 481 -32.02 1.92 10.16
C LYS A 481 -32.01 2.57 8.78
N GLU A 482 -32.87 2.14 7.87
CA GLU A 482 -33.00 2.72 6.52
C GLU A 482 -33.53 4.17 6.59
N THR A 483 -34.57 4.42 7.39
CA THR A 483 -35.13 5.76 7.60
C THR A 483 -34.10 6.72 8.21
N LYS A 484 -33.24 6.23 9.12
CA LYS A 484 -32.16 7.01 9.74
C LYS A 484 -30.95 7.27 8.83
N ARG A 485 -30.87 6.65 7.63
CA ARG A 485 -29.71 6.79 6.71
C ARG A 485 -29.81 8.00 5.76
N GLY A 486 -30.95 8.69 5.71
CA GLY A 486 -31.11 9.94 4.93
C GLY A 486 -30.79 9.79 3.44
N ASN A 487 -30.11 10.77 2.84
CA ASN A 487 -29.54 10.69 1.48
C ASN A 487 -28.36 9.70 1.44
N SER A 488 -28.70 8.42 1.56
CA SER A 488 -27.75 7.31 1.52
C SER A 488 -27.06 7.22 0.17
N LYS A 489 -25.77 6.87 0.17
CA LYS A 489 -25.00 6.58 -1.05
C LYS A 489 -25.47 5.23 -1.63
N THR A 490 -26.44 5.27 -2.53
CA THR A 490 -27.04 4.11 -3.23
C THR A 490 -26.85 4.19 -4.74
N ILE A 491 -26.92 3.05 -5.43
CA ILE A 491 -27.00 3.02 -6.90
C ILE A 491 -28.44 3.31 -7.35
N ASP A 492 -28.59 3.98 -8.50
CA ASP A 492 -29.87 4.23 -9.14
C ASP A 492 -29.94 3.49 -10.49
N PRO A 493 -30.79 2.45 -10.64
CA PRO A 493 -30.91 1.72 -11.90
C PRO A 493 -31.24 2.60 -13.11
N THR A 494 -31.91 3.75 -12.93
CA THR A 494 -32.28 4.67 -14.02
C THR A 494 -31.09 5.50 -14.53
N ALA A 495 -30.00 5.58 -13.77
CA ALA A 495 -28.78 6.30 -14.13
C ALA A 495 -27.74 5.42 -14.85
N LEU A 496 -28.04 4.13 -15.06
CA LEU A 496 -27.22 3.21 -15.84
C LEU A 496 -27.49 3.37 -17.34
N LYS A 497 -26.42 3.51 -18.13
CA LYS A 497 -26.43 3.52 -19.60
C LYS A 497 -25.50 2.41 -20.10
N TRP A 498 -25.99 1.18 -20.01
CA TRP A 498 -25.21 -0.01 -20.29
C TRP A 498 -26.05 -1.08 -20.99
N THR A 499 -25.39 -1.88 -21.82
CA THR A 499 -25.94 -3.09 -22.43
C THR A 499 -24.89 -4.19 -22.35
N PRO A 500 -25.26 -5.45 -22.04
CA PRO A 500 -24.28 -6.54 -21.97
C PRO A 500 -23.45 -6.65 -23.26
N PRO A 501 -22.13 -6.84 -23.17
CA PRO A 501 -21.29 -7.11 -24.33
C PRO A 501 -21.84 -8.30 -25.12
N LYS A 502 -22.15 -8.10 -26.40
CA LYS A 502 -22.54 -9.20 -27.30
C LYS A 502 -21.36 -10.17 -27.38
N GLY A 503 -21.61 -11.44 -27.06
CA GLY A 503 -20.58 -12.47 -27.01
C GLY A 503 -19.81 -12.60 -28.33
N THR A 504 -18.49 -12.71 -28.22
CA THR A 504 -17.52 -12.90 -29.31
C THR A 504 -16.79 -14.21 -29.13
#